data_AF-A0A3Q3FR80-F1
#
_entry.id   AF-A0A3Q3FR80-F1
#
_cell.length_a   1.000
_cell.length_b   1.000
_cell.length_c   1.000
_cell.angle_alpha   90.00
_cell.angle_beta   90.00
_cell.angle_gamma   90.00
#
_symmetry.space_group_name_H-M   'P 1'
#
loop_
_entity.id
_entity.type
_entity.pdbx_description
1 polymer ?
#
loop_
_entity_poly.entity_id
_entity_poly.type
_entity_poly.pdbx_seq_one_letter_code
_entity_poly.pdbx_strand_id
1 'polypeptide(L)'
;MKVLVLLGLAALACLASSQCNCKTMKWATCDGTPCSCFLLTGTDNFKQSLNCQKLIPKCFLMQAEMNRARKGEDTRTIGGKPVESAFVDNDGIYDPVCERDGKFKAKQCNNTEECWCVNSAGVLPVLVFWVKRWIRLELTHAKVNAKVEESSLKT
;
A
#
# COMPACT_ATOMS: atom_id res chain seq x y z
N MET A 1 -26.72 2.60 46.27
CA MET A 1 -25.52 1.91 45.71
C MET A 1 -25.81 1.17 44.40
N LYS A 2 -26.94 0.47 44.23
CA LYS A 2 -27.28 -0.24 42.98
C LYS A 2 -27.58 0.66 41.76
N VAL A 3 -28.06 1.89 41.98
CA VAL A 3 -28.41 2.85 40.91
C VAL A 3 -27.18 3.46 40.24
N LEU A 4 -26.10 3.70 40.99
CA LEU A 4 -24.83 4.24 40.45
C LEU A 4 -24.09 3.20 39.59
N VAL A 5 -24.21 1.91 39.92
CA VAL A 5 -23.61 0.82 39.14
C VAL A 5 -24.31 0.64 37.78
N LEU A 6 -25.63 0.86 37.72
CA LEU A 6 -26.40 0.77 36.47
C LEU A 6 -26.12 1.96 35.53
N LEU A 7 -25.87 3.16 36.06
CA LEU A 7 -25.47 4.34 35.27
C LEU A 7 -24.05 4.21 34.68
N GLY A 8 -23.14 3.53 35.38
CA GLY A 8 -21.80 3.25 34.87
C GLY A 8 -21.78 2.29 33.66
N LEU A 9 -22.71 1.33 33.63
CA LEU A 9 -22.81 0.35 32.52
C LEU A 9 -23.46 0.94 31.25
N ALA A 10 -24.35 1.92 31.37
CA ALA A 10 -24.96 2.58 30.22
C ALA A 10 -23.97 3.48 29.46
N ALA A 11 -22.99 4.08 30.15
CA ALA A 11 -21.97 4.92 29.52
C ALA A 11 -20.91 4.11 28.72
N LEU A 12 -20.73 2.82 29.01
CA LEU A 12 -19.85 1.94 28.23
C LEU A 12 -20.47 1.44 26.91
N ALA A 13 -21.79 1.58 26.73
CA ALA A 13 -22.46 1.15 25.49
C ALA A 13 -22.18 2.08 24.29
N CYS A 14 -21.66 3.29 24.50
CA CYS A 14 -21.33 4.23 23.43
C CYS A 14 -19.93 4.06 22.82
N LEU A 15 -19.12 3.11 23.31
CA LEU A 15 -17.78 2.82 22.76
C LEU A 15 -17.76 1.64 21.79
N ALA A 16 -18.93 1.19 21.32
CA ALA A 16 -18.99 0.41 20.09
C ALA A 16 -18.75 1.37 18.90
N SER A 17 -17.50 1.76 18.68
CA SER A 17 -17.10 2.29 17.39
C SER A 17 -17.57 1.28 16.34
N SER A 18 -18.45 1.71 15.44
CA SER A 18 -18.85 0.90 14.30
C SER A 18 -17.57 0.52 13.56
N GLN A 19 -17.14 -0.74 13.66
CA GLN A 19 -15.95 -1.26 13.00
C GLN A 19 -16.21 -1.29 11.49
N CYS A 20 -16.06 -0.14 10.85
CA CYS A 20 -16.13 -0.03 9.41
C CYS A 20 -14.75 -0.36 8.83
N ASN A 21 -14.73 -1.12 7.72
CA ASN A 21 -13.49 -1.60 7.10
C ASN A 21 -13.47 -1.24 5.61
N CYS A 22 -12.29 -0.96 5.09
CA CYS A 22 -12.05 -0.65 3.69
C CYS A 22 -11.73 -1.93 2.90
N LYS A 23 -12.69 -2.42 2.12
CA LYS A 23 -12.53 -3.67 1.34
C LYS A 23 -11.36 -3.61 0.34
N THR A 24 -11.04 -2.43 -0.17
CA THR A 24 -9.98 -2.23 -1.16
C THR A 24 -8.59 -1.98 -0.55
N MET A 25 -8.49 -1.80 0.78
CA MET A 25 -7.22 -1.46 1.43
C MET A 25 -7.13 -2.03 2.85
N LYS A 26 -6.37 -3.12 3.00
CA LYS A 26 -6.21 -3.84 4.29
C LYS A 26 -5.54 -3.01 5.40
N TRP A 27 -4.66 -2.07 5.05
CA TRP A 27 -3.92 -1.25 6.02
C TRP A 27 -4.61 0.09 6.32
N ALA A 28 -5.86 0.27 5.87
CA ALA A 28 -6.61 1.47 6.17
C ALA A 28 -7.00 1.53 7.66
N THR A 29 -6.86 2.72 8.25
CA THR A 29 -7.47 3.04 9.53
C THR A 29 -8.79 3.74 9.26
N CYS A 30 -9.89 3.16 9.73
CA CYS A 30 -11.24 3.65 9.51
C CYS A 30 -11.93 3.91 10.84
N ASP A 31 -12.58 5.06 10.96
CA ASP A 31 -13.35 5.41 12.16
C ASP A 31 -14.47 6.41 11.81
N GLY A 32 -15.42 6.56 12.74
CA GLY A 32 -16.47 7.57 12.70
C GLY A 32 -17.78 7.16 12.03
N THR A 33 -18.77 8.06 12.14
CA THR A 33 -20.09 7.97 11.52
C THR A 33 -20.40 9.32 10.84
N PRO A 34 -20.42 9.43 9.50
CA PRO A 34 -20.16 8.39 8.50
C PRO A 34 -18.70 7.90 8.51
N CYS A 35 -18.49 6.65 8.11
CA CYS A 35 -17.17 6.01 8.13
C CYS A 35 -16.17 6.75 7.24
N SER A 36 -15.06 7.21 7.84
CA SER A 36 -13.94 7.83 7.14
C SER A 36 -12.69 6.97 7.28
N CYS A 37 -12.03 6.69 6.16
CA CYS A 37 -10.85 5.83 6.10
C CYS A 37 -9.64 6.60 5.58
N PHE A 38 -8.48 6.37 6.18
CA PHE A 38 -7.21 6.91 5.72
C PHE A 38 -6.08 5.88 5.78
N LEU A 39 -5.02 6.13 5.02
CA LEU A 39 -3.79 5.38 5.04
C LEU A 39 -2.64 6.31 5.45
N LEU A 40 -1.74 5.83 6.30
CA LEU A 40 -0.52 6.56 6.63
C LEU A 40 0.52 6.35 5.52
N THR A 41 0.96 7.45 4.92
CA THR A 41 1.94 7.45 3.82
C THR A 41 3.14 8.30 4.18
N GLY A 42 4.27 8.08 3.50
CA GLY A 42 5.46 8.93 3.63
C GLY A 42 6.22 8.73 4.94
N THR A 43 7.20 9.60 5.20
CA THR A 43 8.02 9.62 6.44
C THR A 43 7.35 10.44 7.55
N ASP A 44 6.50 11.39 7.17
CA ASP A 44 5.76 12.31 8.04
C ASP A 44 4.45 11.73 8.58
N ASN A 45 4.09 10.50 8.21
CA ASN A 45 2.80 9.87 8.51
C ASN A 45 1.61 10.70 7.99
N PHE A 46 1.75 11.27 6.79
CA PHE A 46 0.66 11.95 6.12
C PHE A 46 -0.58 11.04 6.03
N LYS A 47 -1.75 11.60 6.36
CA LYS A 47 -3.03 10.89 6.31
C LYS A 47 -3.64 11.00 4.92
N GLN A 48 -3.39 10.02 4.07
CA GLN A 48 -4.01 9.92 2.75
C GLN A 48 -5.45 9.40 2.88
N SER A 49 -6.43 10.25 2.60
CA SER A 49 -7.86 9.85 2.58
C SER A 49 -8.13 8.80 1.49
N LEU A 50 -9.01 7.84 1.80
CA LEU A 50 -9.32 6.71 0.94
C LEU A 50 -10.77 6.73 0.46
N ASN A 51 -10.97 6.35 -0.80
CA ASN A 51 -12.27 5.93 -1.31
C ASN A 51 -12.31 4.40 -1.39
N CYS A 52 -13.03 3.77 -0.47
CA CYS A 52 -13.09 2.30 -0.35
C CYS A 52 -13.88 1.58 -1.45
N GLN A 53 -14.38 2.30 -2.44
CA GLN A 53 -14.96 1.73 -3.66
C GLN A 53 -13.95 1.67 -4.81
N LYS A 54 -12.80 2.33 -4.68
CA LYS A 54 -11.74 2.38 -5.69
C LYS A 54 -10.43 1.82 -5.15
N LEU A 55 -9.60 1.35 -6.05
CA LEU A 55 -8.22 0.99 -5.72
C LEU A 55 -7.42 2.25 -5.41
N ILE A 56 -6.58 2.17 -4.39
CA ILE A 56 -5.63 3.23 -4.07
C ILE A 56 -4.58 3.36 -5.19
N PRO A 57 -4.16 4.57 -5.57
CA PRO A 57 -3.06 4.75 -6.50
C PRO A 57 -1.78 4.03 -6.03
N LYS A 58 -1.10 3.36 -6.97
CA LYS A 58 0.10 2.54 -6.68
C LYS A 58 1.19 3.32 -5.94
N CYS A 59 1.39 4.60 -6.27
CA CYS A 59 2.43 5.40 -5.61
C CYS A 59 2.17 5.56 -4.10
N PHE A 60 0.93 5.87 -3.72
CA PHE A 60 0.55 5.96 -2.29
C PHE A 60 0.61 4.60 -1.59
N LEU A 61 0.24 3.53 -2.29
CA LEU A 61 0.39 2.17 -1.75
C LEU A 61 1.85 1.87 -1.41
N MET A 62 2.78 2.16 -2.33
CA MET A 62 4.22 1.99 -2.11
C MET A 62 4.75 2.88 -0.98
N GLN A 63 4.31 4.14 -0.87
CA GLN A 63 4.66 4.99 0.27
C GLN A 63 4.18 4.41 1.61
N ALA A 64 2.99 3.81 1.64
CA ALA A 64 2.47 3.17 2.83
C ALA A 64 3.25 1.90 3.18
N GLU A 65 3.60 1.09 2.18
CA GLU A 65 4.48 -0.07 2.36
C GLU A 65 5.82 0.33 3.01
N MET A 66 6.45 1.39 2.50
CA MET A 66 7.70 1.90 3.06
C MET A 66 7.51 2.51 4.45
N ASN A 67 6.37 3.16 4.73
CA ASN A 67 6.05 3.64 6.07
C ASN A 67 5.94 2.47 7.08
N ARG A 68 5.27 1.38 6.68
CA ARG A 68 5.11 0.17 7.49
C ARG A 68 6.45 -0.53 7.73
N ALA A 69 7.28 -0.66 6.69
CA ALA A 69 8.63 -1.21 6.82
C ALA A 69 9.48 -0.41 7.83
N ARG A 70 9.38 0.93 7.85
CA ARG A 70 10.10 1.79 8.82
C ARG A 70 9.67 1.55 10.26
N LYS A 71 8.41 1.15 10.47
CA LYS A 71 7.85 0.85 11.79
C LYS A 71 8.06 -0.61 12.23
N GLY A 72 8.69 -1.43 11.40
CA GLY A 72 8.82 -2.87 11.65
C GLY A 72 7.48 -3.62 11.54
N GLU A 73 6.50 -3.06 10.83
CA GLU A 73 5.19 -3.67 10.59
C GLU A 73 5.13 -4.44 9.25
N ASP A 74 6.27 -4.55 8.58
CA ASP A 74 6.46 -5.28 7.32
C ASP A 74 7.66 -6.24 7.47
N THR A 75 7.68 -7.29 6.66
CA THR A 75 8.81 -8.22 6.58
C THR A 75 10.02 -7.62 5.83
N ARG A 76 9.83 -6.54 5.08
CA ARG A 76 10.91 -5.84 4.39
C ARG A 76 11.88 -5.20 5.40
N THR A 77 13.15 -5.57 5.26
CA THR A 77 14.23 -4.98 6.05
C THR A 77 14.73 -3.72 5.33
N ILE A 78 14.66 -2.55 5.98
CA ILE A 78 15.29 -1.30 5.48
C ILE A 78 16.79 -1.26 5.81
N GLY A 79 17.31 -2.31 6.45
CA GLY A 79 18.74 -2.50 6.62
C GLY A 79 19.42 -2.56 5.26
N GLY A 80 20.33 -1.62 5.02
CA GLY A 80 21.13 -1.58 3.81
C GLY A 80 22.03 -2.81 3.65
N LYS A 81 22.89 -2.78 2.65
CA LYS A 81 23.89 -3.83 2.45
C LYS A 81 24.67 -4.08 3.75
N PRO A 82 24.78 -5.32 4.23
CA PRO A 82 25.61 -5.63 5.39
C PRO A 82 27.10 -5.39 5.10
N VAL A 83 27.51 -5.51 3.83
CA VAL A 83 28.86 -5.22 3.32
C VAL A 83 28.79 -4.63 1.91
N GLU A 84 29.75 -3.79 1.52
CA GLU A 84 29.74 -3.08 0.23
C GLU A 84 29.55 -4.02 -0.99
N SER A 85 30.15 -5.21 -0.92
CA SER A 85 30.09 -6.23 -1.98
C SER A 85 28.79 -7.04 -2.01
N ALA A 86 27.90 -6.91 -1.02
CA ALA A 86 26.64 -7.66 -1.01
C ALA A 86 25.79 -7.25 -2.21
N PHE A 87 25.10 -8.19 -2.85
CA PHE A 87 24.11 -7.83 -3.87
C PHE A 87 22.77 -7.64 -3.18
N VAL A 88 22.09 -6.53 -3.47
CA VAL A 88 20.71 -6.32 -3.01
C VAL A 88 19.81 -6.70 -4.17
N ASP A 89 19.01 -7.74 -3.98
CA ASP A 89 17.93 -8.04 -4.91
C ASP A 89 16.85 -6.96 -4.78
N ASN A 90 16.72 -6.13 -5.82
CA ASN A 90 15.74 -5.06 -5.81
C ASN A 90 14.39 -5.64 -6.25
N ASP A 91 13.47 -5.81 -5.30
CA ASP A 91 12.10 -6.28 -5.54
C ASP A 91 11.22 -5.25 -6.28
N GLY A 92 11.80 -4.13 -6.73
CA GLY A 92 11.12 -3.03 -7.41
C GLY A 92 10.39 -2.08 -6.48
N ILE A 93 10.54 -2.24 -5.16
CA ILE A 93 9.90 -1.38 -4.16
C ILE A 93 10.92 -0.42 -3.56
N TYR A 94 10.54 0.84 -3.53
CA TYR A 94 11.33 1.97 -3.02
C TYR A 94 10.36 2.98 -2.42
N ASP A 95 10.86 3.99 -1.70
CA ASP A 95 10.02 5.09 -1.17
C ASP A 95 9.80 6.13 -2.27
N PRO A 96 8.62 6.17 -2.92
CA PRO A 96 8.45 7.01 -4.10
C PRO A 96 7.98 8.40 -3.72
N VAL A 97 8.34 9.36 -4.57
CA VAL A 97 7.76 10.70 -4.57
C VAL A 97 6.51 10.68 -5.46
N CYS A 98 5.37 11.02 -4.88
CA CYS A 98 4.08 11.05 -5.54
C CYS A 98 3.64 12.48 -5.86
N GLU A 99 2.89 12.64 -6.95
CA GLU A 99 2.06 13.81 -7.18
C GLU A 99 0.83 13.79 -6.25
N ARG A 100 0.13 14.93 -6.12
CA ARG A 100 -1.05 15.05 -5.25
C ARG A 100 -2.20 14.09 -5.61
N ASP A 101 -2.26 13.64 -6.85
CA ASP A 101 -3.27 12.69 -7.33
C ASP A 101 -2.83 11.21 -7.20
N GLY A 102 -1.67 10.95 -6.60
CA GLY A 102 -1.14 9.60 -6.38
C GLY A 102 -0.43 8.99 -7.58
N LYS A 103 -0.17 9.77 -8.64
CA LYS A 103 0.75 9.36 -9.71
C LYS A 103 2.19 9.47 -9.24
N PHE A 104 3.07 8.69 -9.85
CA PHE A 104 4.51 8.86 -9.64
C PHE A 104 4.97 10.18 -10.23
N LYS A 105 5.79 10.92 -9.47
CA LYS A 105 6.61 11.97 -10.09
C LYS A 105 7.55 11.33 -11.09
N ALA A 106 7.72 12.00 -12.22
CA ALA A 106 8.57 11.53 -13.31
C ALA A 106 10.01 11.24 -12.84
N LYS A 107 10.57 12.17 -12.07
CA LYS A 107 11.87 12.04 -11.43
C LYS A 107 11.71 11.47 -10.02
N GLN A 108 12.44 10.41 -9.73
CA GLN A 108 12.57 9.79 -8.41
C GLN A 108 14.01 9.95 -7.93
N CYS A 109 14.24 10.07 -6.64
CA CYS A 109 15.57 10.23 -6.05
C CYS A 109 15.65 9.48 -4.72
N ASN A 110 16.80 8.92 -4.38
CA ASN A 110 17.00 8.15 -3.14
C ASN A 110 17.49 9.03 -1.97
N ASN A 111 16.92 10.23 -1.79
CA ASN A 111 17.39 11.22 -0.79
C ASN A 111 18.91 11.55 -0.85
N THR A 112 19.57 11.17 -1.94
CA THR A 112 20.96 11.48 -2.31
C THR A 112 20.96 12.25 -3.64
N GLU A 113 22.13 12.46 -4.23
CA GLU A 113 22.26 13.04 -5.58
C GLU A 113 21.81 12.07 -6.69
N GLU A 114 21.59 10.80 -6.36
CA GLU A 114 21.16 9.79 -7.32
C GLU A 114 19.66 9.89 -7.59
N CYS A 115 19.33 10.17 -8.85
CA CYS A 115 17.97 10.25 -9.33
C CYS A 115 17.80 9.47 -10.63
N TRP A 116 16.58 8.95 -10.82
CA TRP A 116 16.19 8.20 -12.00
C TRP A 116 14.80 8.59 -12.48
N CYS A 117 14.50 8.17 -13.70
CA CYS A 117 13.22 8.39 -14.36
C CYS A 117 12.32 7.18 -14.11
N VAL A 118 11.01 7.39 -13.91
CA VAL A 118 10.03 6.29 -13.85
C VAL A 118 8.84 6.55 -14.76
N ASN A 119 8.26 5.48 -15.30
CA ASN A 119 7.00 5.56 -16.03
C ASN A 119 5.80 5.71 -15.08
N SER A 120 4.58 5.78 -15.66
CA SER A 120 3.33 5.87 -14.90
C SER A 120 3.05 4.69 -13.94
N ALA A 121 3.75 3.57 -14.10
CA ALA A 121 3.67 2.41 -13.21
C ALA A 121 4.77 2.38 -12.13
N GLY A 122 5.62 3.42 -12.06
CA GLY A 122 6.71 3.51 -11.09
C GLY A 122 7.94 2.65 -11.43
N VAL A 123 8.08 2.24 -12.71
CA VAL A 123 9.20 1.39 -13.15
C VAL A 123 10.20 2.22 -13.94
N LEU A 124 11.49 2.02 -13.68
CA LEU A 124 12.60 2.59 -14.45
C LEU A 124 12.52 2.13 -15.92
N PRO A 125 12.27 3.03 -16.89
CA PRO A 125 12.23 2.65 -18.29
C PRO A 125 13.65 2.49 -18.83
N VAL A 126 13.88 1.42 -19.60
CA VAL A 126 15.17 1.16 -20.26
C VAL A 126 15.42 2.17 -21.40
N LEU A 127 14.35 2.66 -22.04
CA LEU A 127 14.42 3.61 -23.16
C LEU A 127 13.22 4.57 -23.10
N VAL A 128 13.51 5.85 -22.81
CA VAL A 128 12.62 7.03 -22.93
C VAL A 128 11.37 7.05 -22.02
N PHE A 129 10.96 8.27 -21.67
CA PHE A 129 9.81 8.62 -20.87
C PHE A 129 8.47 8.33 -21.59
N TRP A 130 8.04 7.06 -21.62
CA TRP A 130 6.74 6.68 -22.18
C TRP A 130 5.71 6.36 -21.09
N VAL A 131 4.46 6.77 -21.32
CA VAL A 131 3.32 6.25 -20.57
C VAL A 131 3.21 4.75 -20.86
N LYS A 132 3.19 3.93 -19.82
CA LYS A 132 3.00 2.47 -19.98
C LYS A 132 1.57 2.22 -20.47
N ARG A 133 1.42 1.86 -21.75
CA ARG A 133 0.10 1.66 -22.39
C ARG A 133 -0.47 0.25 -22.22
N TRP A 134 0.37 -0.73 -21.92
CA TRP A 134 -0.03 -2.13 -21.78
C TRP A 134 0.79 -2.82 -20.68
N ILE A 135 0.16 -3.77 -20.00
CA ILE A 135 0.79 -4.63 -19.00
C ILE A 135 0.51 -6.06 -19.43
N ARG A 136 1.55 -6.88 -19.56
CA ARG A 136 1.41 -8.33 -19.75
C ARG A 136 1.57 -9.00 -18.39
N LEU A 137 0.58 -9.81 -18.02
CA LEU A 137 0.65 -10.66 -16.84
C LEU A 137 0.79 -12.10 -17.35
N GLU A 138 1.82 -12.80 -16.89
CA GLU A 138 1.99 -14.22 -17.10
C GLU A 138 1.75 -14.91 -15.75
N LEU A 139 0.64 -15.63 -15.63
CA LEU A 139 0.27 -16.34 -14.41
C LEU A 139 0.57 -17.81 -14.60
N THR A 140 1.29 -18.38 -13.65
CA THR A 140 1.58 -19.82 -13.57
C THR A 140 0.84 -20.41 -12.38
N HIS A 141 0.47 -21.69 -12.47
CA HIS A 141 -0.18 -22.41 -11.38
C HIS A 141 0.66 -23.63 -10.97
N ALA A 142 0.53 -24.03 -9.71
CA ALA A 142 1.14 -25.27 -9.23
C ALA A 142 0.57 -26.48 -10.00
N LYS A 143 1.34 -27.57 -10.08
CA LYS A 143 0.89 -28.78 -10.77
C LYS A 143 -0.39 -29.31 -10.13
N VAL A 144 -1.42 -29.53 -10.95
CA VAL A 144 -2.68 -30.14 -10.53
C VAL A 144 -2.83 -31.55 -11.09
N ASN A 145 -3.52 -32.41 -10.36
CA ASN A 145 -3.81 -33.78 -10.79
C ASN A 145 -4.98 -33.86 -11.76
N ALA A 146 -5.85 -32.85 -11.76
CA ALA A 146 -7.00 -32.75 -12.67
C ALA A 146 -6.63 -31.99 -13.95
N LYS A 147 -7.31 -32.32 -15.05
CA LYS A 147 -7.19 -31.56 -16.30
C LYS A 147 -7.72 -30.14 -16.09
N VAL A 148 -6.90 -29.14 -16.41
CA VAL A 148 -7.29 -27.73 -16.34
C VAL A 148 -8.06 -27.38 -17.61
N GLU A 149 -9.33 -27.03 -17.46
CA GLU A 149 -10.18 -26.60 -18.58
C GLU A 149 -10.07 -25.09 -18.79
N GLU A 150 -9.43 -24.67 -19.88
CA GLU A 150 -9.13 -23.26 -20.19
C GLU A 150 -10.36 -22.34 -20.15
N SER A 151 -11.51 -22.83 -20.63
CA SER A 151 -12.76 -22.05 -20.66
C SER A 151 -13.26 -21.70 -19.26
N SER A 152 -13.00 -22.55 -18.27
CA SER A 152 -13.42 -22.31 -16.88
C SER A 152 -12.55 -21.27 -16.17
N LEU A 153 -11.36 -20.97 -16.70
CA LEU A 153 -10.40 -20.03 -16.12
C LEU A 153 -10.59 -18.59 -16.60
N LYS A 154 -11.33 -18.38 -17.69
CA LYS A 154 -11.61 -17.05 -18.24
C LYS A 154 -13.00 -16.63 -17.75
N THR A 155 -13.06 -15.74 -16.77
CA THR A 155 -14.27 -15.01 -16.35
C THR A 155 -14.54 -13.80 -17.22
#